data_AF-A0A519VNI6-F1
#
_entry.id   AF-A0A519VNI6-F1
#
_cell.length_a   1.000
_cell.length_b   1.000
_cell.length_c   1.000
_cell.angle_alpha   90.00
_cell.angle_beta   90.00
_cell.angle_gamma   90.00
#
_symmetry.space_group_name_H-M   'P 1'
#
loop_
_entity.id
_entity.type
_entity.pdbx_description
1 polymer ?
#
loop_
_entity_poly.entity_id
_entity_poly.type
_entity_poly.pdbx_seq_one_letter_code
_entity_poly.pdbx_strand_id
1 'polypeptide(L)'
;MMKYIKTVWIHDFEDEPNLFYHEVDKDGFEIRKILIYKDDHFALASTSIEKGDAFLSSKTIPSVHEINEDAQFLAKEITCEEFEQIWAEYLYSNK
;
A
#
# COMPACT_ATOMS: atom_id res chain seq x y z
N MET A 1 5.51 12.10 -12.62
CA MET A 1 4.08 11.74 -12.49
C MET A 1 3.99 10.76 -11.33
N MET A 2 2.93 10.85 -10.51
CA MET A 2 2.76 9.90 -9.40
C MET A 2 2.40 8.52 -9.95
N LYS A 3 2.73 7.48 -9.18
CA LYS A 3 2.35 6.10 -9.47
C LYS A 3 1.51 5.56 -8.33
N TYR A 4 0.56 4.71 -8.67
CA TYR A 4 -0.29 4.06 -7.70
C TYR A 4 -0.17 2.56 -7.91
N ILE A 5 0.23 1.85 -6.87
CA ILE A 5 0.57 0.43 -6.95
C ILE A 5 -0.25 -0.33 -5.92
N LYS A 6 -0.90 -1.40 -6.38
CA LYS A 6 -1.51 -2.40 -5.51
C LYS A 6 -0.60 -3.62 -5.49
N THR A 7 -0.20 -4.07 -4.30
CA THR A 7 0.64 -5.25 -4.11
C THR A 7 -0.06 -6.22 -3.18
N VAL A 8 -0.21 -7.47 -3.61
CA VAL A 8 -0.62 -8.59 -2.78
C VAL A 8 0.64 -9.32 -2.32
N TRP A 9 0.77 -9.61 -1.02
CA TRP A 9 1.78 -10.51 -0.48
C TRP A 9 1.14 -11.86 -0.17
N ILE A 10 1.69 -12.92 -0.75
CA ILE A 10 1.22 -14.29 -0.63
C ILE A 10 2.02 -14.96 0.48
N HIS A 11 1.41 -15.07 1.66
CA HIS A 11 2.01 -15.69 2.84
C HIS A 11 0.95 -16.25 3.81
N ASP A 12 1.40 -17.13 4.71
CA ASP A 12 0.56 -17.71 5.76
C ASP A 12 0.76 -17.07 7.15
N PHE A 13 1.58 -16.01 7.26
CA PHE A 13 1.68 -15.24 8.51
C PHE A 13 0.34 -14.58 8.86
N GLU A 14 -0.07 -14.69 10.13
CA GLU A 14 -1.36 -14.18 10.62
C GLU A 14 -1.32 -12.68 10.94
N ASP A 15 -0.21 -12.22 11.53
CA ASP A 15 -0.05 -10.84 12.02
C ASP A 15 0.48 -9.87 10.95
N GLU A 16 0.67 -10.33 9.71
CA GLU A 16 1.23 -9.54 8.61
C GLU A 16 0.13 -9.15 7.59
N PRO A 17 0.25 -7.97 6.94
CA PRO A 17 -0.71 -7.52 5.96
C PRO A 17 -0.58 -8.31 4.66
N ASN A 18 -1.72 -8.68 4.07
CA ASN A 18 -1.77 -9.36 2.78
C ASN A 18 -1.86 -8.40 1.59
N LEU A 19 -2.25 -7.14 1.84
CA LEU A 19 -2.50 -6.18 0.78
C LEU A 19 -1.95 -4.80 1.11
N PHE A 20 -1.27 -4.24 0.12
CA PHE A 20 -0.60 -2.95 0.19
C PHE A 20 -1.09 -2.07 -0.95
N TYR A 21 -1.39 -0.81 -0.63
CA TYR A 21 -1.57 0.24 -1.63
C TYR A 21 -0.54 1.32 -1.40
N HIS A 22 0.17 1.69 -2.46
CA HIS A 22 1.22 2.69 -2.44
C HIS A 22 0.85 3.82 -3.39
N GLU A 23 0.87 5.06 -2.90
CA GLU A 23 1.03 6.23 -3.76
C GLU A 23 2.51 6.65 -3.70
N VAL A 24 3.12 6.70 -4.86
CA VAL A 24 4.57 6.89 -5.03
C VAL A 24 4.82 8.14 -5.84
N ASP A 25 5.74 8.97 -5.35
CA ASP A 25 6.13 10.20 -6.02
C ASP A 25 7.03 10.00 -7.24
N LYS A 26 7.37 11.11 -7.88
CA LYS A 26 8.21 11.11 -9.08
C LYS A 26 9.64 10.62 -8.82
N ASP A 27 10.08 10.68 -7.57
CA ASP A 27 11.41 10.30 -7.12
C ASP A 27 11.40 8.86 -6.56
N GLY A 28 10.25 8.18 -6.59
CA GLY A 28 10.07 6.78 -6.23
C GLY A 28 9.71 6.57 -4.75
N PHE A 29 9.49 7.63 -3.98
CA PHE A 29 9.19 7.52 -2.56
C PHE A 29 7.69 7.43 -2.29
N GLU A 30 7.32 6.59 -1.32
CA GLU A 30 5.95 6.46 -0.85
C GLU A 30 5.52 7.73 -0.11
N ILE A 31 4.36 8.28 -0.47
CA ILE A 31 3.77 9.44 0.19
C ILE A 31 2.43 9.14 0.86
N ARG A 32 1.74 8.07 0.43
CA ARG A 32 0.63 7.46 1.13
C ARG A 32 0.70 5.94 1.03
N LYS A 33 0.30 5.27 2.11
CA LYS A 33 0.27 3.82 2.23
C LYS A 33 -1.00 3.33 2.90
N ILE A 34 -1.55 2.24 2.38
CA ILE A 34 -2.61 1.47 3.04
C ILE A 34 -2.11 0.04 3.22
N LEU A 35 -2.24 -0.49 4.43
CA LEU A 35 -2.05 -1.90 4.75
C LEU A 35 -3.40 -2.49 5.12
N ILE A 36 -3.73 -3.65 4.56
CA ILE A 36 -4.91 -4.44 4.94
C ILE A 36 -4.43 -5.82 5.35
N TYR A 37 -5.00 -6.31 6.43
CA TYR A 37 -4.64 -7.57 7.07
C TYR A 37 -5.75 -8.60 6.90
N LYS A 38 -5.45 -9.87 7.18
CA LYS A 38 -6.37 -11.01 6.94
C LYS A 38 -7.64 -10.97 7.76
N ASP A 39 -7.60 -10.36 8.94
CA ASP A 39 -8.73 -10.14 9.85
C ASP A 39 -9.51 -8.84 9.56
N ASP A 40 -9.29 -8.25 8.38
CA ASP A 40 -9.85 -6.98 7.91
C ASP A 40 -9.42 -5.73 8.72
N HIS A 41 -8.45 -5.84 9.63
CA HIS A 41 -7.82 -4.64 10.19
C HIS A 41 -6.96 -3.93 9.16
N PHE A 42 -6.73 -2.65 9.38
CA PHE A 42 -5.99 -1.82 8.43
C PHE A 42 -5.14 -0.77 9.13
N ALA A 43 -4.11 -0.33 8.42
CA ALA A 43 -3.26 0.77 8.83
C ALA A 43 -3.02 1.73 7.65
N LEU A 44 -2.86 3.01 7.96
CA LEU A 44 -2.67 4.09 6.99
C LEU A 44 -1.46 4.94 7.37
N ALA A 45 -0.67 5.31 6.39
CA ALA A 45 0.39 6.30 6.57
C ALA A 45 0.34 7.34 5.45
N SER A 46 0.64 8.58 5.80
CA SER A 46 0.94 9.68 4.90
C SER A 46 1.97 10.60 5.55
N THR A 47 2.37 11.66 4.86
CA THR A 47 3.26 12.69 5.44
C THR A 47 2.65 13.45 6.63
N SER A 48 1.34 13.33 6.86
CA SER A 48 0.61 14.05 7.91
C SER A 48 -0.19 13.15 8.87
N ILE A 49 -0.35 11.87 8.54
CA ILE A 49 -1.20 10.93 9.27
C ILE A 49 -0.46 9.61 9.41
N GLU A 50 -0.44 9.05 10.62
CA GLU A 50 -0.11 7.64 10.87
C GLU A 50 -1.26 7.06 11.70
N LYS A 51 -1.89 6.00 11.20
CA LYS A 51 -2.98 5.26 11.86
C LYS A 51 -2.62 3.77 11.86
N GLY A 52 -2.62 3.16 13.04
CA GLY A 52 -2.18 1.76 13.20
C GLY A 52 -0.67 1.63 13.02
N ASP A 53 -0.23 0.50 12.46
CA ASP A 53 1.19 0.13 12.37
C ASP A 53 1.83 0.46 11.00
N ALA A 54 1.20 1.33 10.21
CA ALA A 54 1.71 1.74 8.91
C ALA A 54 2.71 2.89 9.05
N PHE A 55 3.83 2.77 8.34
CA PHE A 55 4.83 3.82 8.17
C PHE A 55 5.23 3.91 6.70
N LEU A 56 5.61 5.13 6.27
CA LEU A 56 6.15 5.35 4.94
C LEU A 56 7.55 4.73 4.81
N SER A 57 7.80 4.07 3.68
CA SER A 57 9.12 3.51 3.40
C SER A 57 10.20 4.60 3.32
N SER A 58 11.34 4.38 3.99
CA SER A 58 12.55 5.22 3.85
C SER A 58 13.32 4.97 2.54
N LYS A 59 12.90 3.96 1.76
CA LYS A 59 13.46 3.60 0.46
C LYS A 59 12.42 3.77 -0.63
N THR A 60 12.89 3.93 -1.86
CA THR A 60 12.03 3.94 -3.03
C THR A 60 11.28 2.63 -3.19
N ILE A 61 10.02 2.72 -3.61
CA ILE A 61 9.20 1.55 -3.94
C ILE A 61 9.68 0.99 -5.30
N PRO A 62 9.97 -0.33 -5.40
CA PRO A 62 10.36 -0.93 -6.68
C PRO A 62 9.25 -0.83 -7.72
N SER A 63 9.60 -0.98 -8.99
CA SER A 63 8.61 -1.03 -10.07
C SER A 63 7.75 -2.28 -9.96
N VAL A 64 6.55 -2.24 -10.56
CA VAL A 64 5.66 -3.40 -10.63
C VAL A 64 6.33 -4.62 -11.27
N HIS A 65 7.23 -4.41 -12.23
CA HIS A 65 7.98 -5.51 -12.84
C HIS A 65 8.91 -6.17 -11.82
N GLU A 66 9.73 -5.38 -11.12
CA GLU A 66 10.67 -5.85 -10.10
C GLU A 66 9.95 -6.52 -8.91
N ILE A 67 8.81 -5.98 -8.47
CA ILE A 67 8.01 -6.61 -7.39
C ILE A 67 7.54 -8.00 -7.83
N ASN A 68 7.09 -8.14 -9.08
CA ASN A 68 6.60 -9.40 -9.62
C ASN A 68 7.70 -10.41 -9.98
N GLU A 69 8.99 -10.05 -9.88
CA GLU A 69 10.08 -11.03 -10.01
C GLU A 69 10.13 -11.98 -8.80
N ASP A 70 9.62 -11.55 -7.64
CA ASP A 70 9.45 -12.38 -6.47
C ASP A 70 8.06 -13.03 -6.46
N ALA A 71 8.03 -14.36 -6.51
CA ALA A 71 6.81 -15.17 -6.57
C ALA A 71 5.91 -15.03 -5.33
N GLN A 72 6.40 -14.44 -4.23
CA GLN A 72 5.58 -14.13 -3.07
C GLN A 72 4.69 -12.90 -3.31
N PHE A 73 4.90 -12.12 -4.37
CA PHE A 73 4.15 -10.90 -4.61
C PHE A 73 3.39 -10.91 -5.93
N LEU A 74 2.25 -10.22 -5.93
CA LEU A 74 1.52 -9.84 -7.14
C LEU A 74 1.24 -8.34 -7.10
N ALA A 75 1.94 -7.60 -7.94
CA ALA A 75 1.79 -6.16 -8.07
C ALA A 75 1.13 -5.76 -9.39
N LYS A 76 0.35 -4.68 -9.35
CA LYS A 76 -0.14 -3.98 -10.54
C LYS A 76 -0.21 -2.49 -10.29
N GLU A 77 -0.08 -1.72 -11.36
CA GLU A 77 -0.48 -0.31 -11.32
C GLU A 77 -2.01 -0.22 -11.26
N ILE A 78 -2.49 0.74 -10.48
CA ILE A 78 -3.89 1.12 -10.38
C ILE A 78 -4.03 2.59 -10.77
N THR A 79 -5.26 3.04 -11.01
CA THR A 79 -5.46 4.47 -11.32
C THR A 79 -5.41 5.32 -10.05
N CYS A 80 -5.19 6.63 -10.24
CA CYS A 80 -5.33 7.62 -9.17
C CYS A 80 -6.72 7.53 -8.54
N GLU A 81 -7.76 7.46 -9.37
CA GLU A 81 -9.16 7.40 -8.92
C GLU A 81 -9.43 6.14 -8.09
N GLU A 82 -8.90 4.98 -8.50
CA GLU A 82 -9.00 3.74 -7.72
C GLU A 82 -8.30 3.88 -6.37
N PHE A 83 -7.11 4.48 -6.32
CA PHE A 83 -6.41 4.71 -5.05
C PHE A 83 -7.16 5.66 -4.13
N GLU A 84 -7.64 6.80 -4.64
CA GLU A 84 -8.37 7.80 -3.84
C GLU A 84 -9.68 7.25 -3.27
N GLN A 85 -10.39 6.42 -4.02
CA GLN A 85 -11.61 5.76 -3.53
C GLN A 85 -11.30 4.89 -2.31
N ILE A 86 -10.25 4.08 -2.39
CA ILE A 86 -9.84 3.17 -1.31
C ILE A 86 -9.28 3.98 -0.14
N TRP A 87 -8.46 4.99 -0.39
CA TRP A 87 -7.93 5.88 0.63
C TRP A 87 -9.05 6.55 1.43
N ALA A 88 -10.06 7.11 0.76
CA ALA A 88 -11.20 7.72 1.42
C ALA A 88 -12.04 6.71 2.22
N GLU A 89 -12.26 5.51 1.67
CA GLU A 89 -12.97 4.43 2.37
C GLU A 89 -12.33 4.11 3.73
N TYR A 90 -11.01 3.90 3.76
CA TYR A 90 -10.30 3.56 5.00
C TYR A 90 -10.05 4.76 5.92
N LEU A 91 -9.81 5.94 5.36
CA LEU A 91 -9.58 7.16 6.16
C LEU A 91 -10.80 7.52 7.01
N TYR A 92 -12.00 7.41 6.42
CA TYR A 92 -13.26 7.72 7.11
C TYR A 92 -13.94 6.50 7.73
N SER A 93 -13.33 5.32 7.62
CA SER A 93 -13.83 4.13 8.28
C SER A 93 -13.73 4.28 9.81
N ASN A 94 -14.86 4.03 10.47
CA ASN A 94 -14.96 3.93 11.93
C ASN A 94 -14.79 2.48 12.43
N LYS A 95 -14.43 1.55 11.54
CA LYS A 95 -13.97 0.21 11.97
C LYS A 95 -12.72 0.32 12.83
#